data_AF-A0A920HRR4-F1
#
_entry.id   AF-A0A920HRR4-F1
#
_cell.length_a   1.000
_cell.length_b   1.000
_cell.length_c   1.000
_cell.angle_alpha   90.00
_cell.angle_beta   90.00
_cell.angle_gamma   90.00
#
_symmetry.space_group_name_H-M   'P 1'
#
loop_
_entity.id
_entity.type
_entity.pdbx_description
1 polymer ?
#
loop_
_entity_poly.entity_id
_entity_poly.type
_entity_poly.pdbx_seq_one_letter_code
_entity_poly.pdbx_strand_id
1 'polypeptide(L)'
;MIKGEKKIHLCLDPFRNYLSEFFDMTIINRVDIKLLADIDSDESSLLFTKKKKGLLIFNNSYKINFLGITINENNKRILKKILELTYDKKFYYDNTHNRIDAIEASAAIKSWLEK
;
A
#
# COMPACT_ATOMS: atom_id res chain seq x y z
N MET A 1 0.55 28.07 -8.76
CA MET A 1 0.91 26.73 -9.28
C MET A 1 1.68 25.99 -8.21
N ILE A 2 1.07 24.99 -7.57
CA ILE A 2 1.74 24.17 -6.56
C ILE A 2 2.71 23.24 -7.32
N LYS A 3 3.99 23.61 -7.35
CA LYS A 3 5.08 22.75 -7.84
C LYS A 3 5.21 21.58 -6.87
N GLY A 4 4.84 20.37 -7.32
CA GLY A 4 5.14 19.13 -6.62
C GLY A 4 3.94 18.29 -6.24
N GLU A 5 2.92 18.19 -7.09
CA GLU A 5 1.92 17.12 -6.90
C GLU A 5 2.64 15.77 -6.83
N LYS A 6 2.54 15.12 -5.67
CA LYS A 6 2.98 13.75 -5.45
C LYS A 6 2.15 12.86 -6.38
N LYS A 7 2.72 12.48 -7.53
CA LYS A 7 2.06 11.56 -8.45
C LYS A 7 1.89 10.21 -7.76
N ILE A 8 0.66 9.70 -7.79
CA ILE A 8 0.28 8.37 -7.32
C ILE A 8 -0.19 7.63 -8.58
N HIS A 9 0.25 6.39 -8.73
CA HIS A 9 -0.10 5.59 -9.88
C HIS A 9 -1.60 5.25 -9.84
N LEU A 10 -2.32 5.45 -10.95
CA LEU A 10 -3.77 5.22 -11.04
C LEU A 10 -4.20 3.81 -10.60
N CYS A 11 -3.30 2.83 -10.71
CA CYS A 11 -3.55 1.46 -10.25
C CYS A 11 -3.77 1.35 -8.73
N LEU A 12 -3.35 2.35 -7.96
CA LEU A 12 -3.52 2.41 -6.52
C LEU A 12 -4.84 3.07 -6.10
N ASP A 13 -5.54 3.76 -7.01
CA ASP A 13 -6.73 4.55 -6.67
C ASP A 13 -7.86 3.74 -6.03
N PRO A 14 -8.19 2.50 -6.47
CA PRO A 14 -9.23 1.72 -5.81
C PRO A 14 -8.93 1.44 -4.34
N PHE A 15 -7.67 1.07 -4.03
CA PHE A 15 -7.24 0.84 -2.65
C PHE A 15 -7.17 2.14 -1.85
N ARG A 16 -6.71 3.22 -2.49
CA ARG A 16 -6.65 4.56 -1.90
C ARG A 16 -8.04 5.00 -1.46
N ASN A 17 -8.98 5.03 -2.39
CA ASN A 17 -10.32 5.54 -2.18
C ASN A 17 -11.01 4.74 -1.09
N TYR A 18 -11.03 3.41 -1.20
CA TYR A 18 -11.69 2.55 -0.22
C TYR A 18 -11.08 2.65 1.18
N LEU A 19 -9.76 2.51 1.33
CA LEU A 19 -9.12 2.46 2.66
C LEU A 19 -9.11 3.83 3.35
N SER A 20 -9.09 4.93 2.58
CA SER A 20 -9.12 6.29 3.13
C SER A 20 -10.44 6.65 3.82
N GLU A 21 -11.52 5.90 3.56
CA GLU A 21 -12.78 6.05 4.30
C GLU A 21 -12.68 5.57 5.75
N PHE A 22 -11.69 4.72 6.07
CA PHE A 22 -11.61 4.03 7.36
C PHE A 22 -10.33 4.33 8.16
N PHE A 23 -9.27 4.79 7.48
CA PHE A 23 -7.94 4.95 8.07
C PHE A 23 -7.30 6.26 7.64
N ASP A 24 -6.52 6.85 8.55
CA ASP A 24 -5.64 7.97 8.23
C ASP A 24 -4.62 7.53 7.18
N MET A 25 -4.50 8.33 6.13
CA MET A 25 -3.64 8.07 4.98
C MET A 25 -2.59 9.18 4.84
N THR A 26 -1.34 8.78 4.65
CA THR A 26 -0.23 9.66 4.27
C THR A 26 0.35 9.23 2.93
N ILE A 27 0.57 10.19 2.04
CA ILE A 27 1.29 9.96 0.78
C ILE A 27 2.79 10.18 1.01
N ILE A 28 3.59 9.15 0.80
CA ILE A 28 5.04 9.17 0.97
C ILE A 28 5.69 9.23 -0.41
N ASN A 29 6.60 10.17 -0.63
CA ASN A 29 7.26 10.25 -1.94
C ASN A 29 8.30 9.12 -2.10
N ARG A 30 8.73 8.84 -3.34
CA ARG A 30 9.67 7.73 -3.61
C ARG A 30 11.02 7.87 -2.88
N VAL A 31 11.51 9.10 -2.69
CA VAL A 31 12.81 9.36 -2.07
C VAL A 31 12.73 9.07 -0.57
N ASP A 32 11.67 9.55 0.09
CA ASP A 32 11.44 9.32 1.51
C ASP A 32 11.35 7.83 1.81
N ILE A 33 10.64 7.06 0.98
CA ILE A 33 10.47 5.63 1.26
C ILE A 33 11.73 4.81 1.00
N LYS A 34 12.54 5.20 0.01
CA LYS A 34 13.86 4.63 -0.20
C LYS A 34 14.76 4.90 1.00
N LEU A 35 14.76 6.12 1.54
CA LEU A 35 15.55 6.48 2.71
C LEU A 35 15.09 5.79 4.00
N LEU A 36 13.77 5.68 4.20
CA LEU A 36 13.19 5.19 5.46
C LEU A 36 13.14 3.66 5.55
N ALA A 37 13.01 2.98 4.41
CA ALA A 37 12.71 1.55 4.37
C ALA A 37 13.54 0.77 3.34
N ASP A 38 14.45 1.41 2.62
CA ASP A 38 15.21 0.82 1.51
C ASP A 38 14.30 0.21 0.42
N ILE A 39 13.13 0.81 0.21
CA ILE A 39 12.16 0.38 -0.79
C ILE A 39 12.26 1.27 -2.01
N ASP A 40 12.53 0.67 -3.17
CA ASP A 40 12.40 1.34 -4.46
C ASP A 40 10.93 1.30 -4.90
N SER A 41 10.30 2.46 -5.04
CA SER A 41 8.95 2.61 -5.60
C SER A 41 8.99 3.43 -6.90
N ASP A 42 8.11 3.08 -7.84
CA ASP A 42 8.02 3.76 -9.14
C ASP A 42 7.52 5.20 -8.97
N GLU A 43 6.54 5.39 -8.09
CA GLU A 43 5.92 6.68 -7.75
C GLU A 43 5.72 6.83 -6.23
N SER A 44 4.86 7.76 -5.81
CA SER A 44 4.50 7.93 -4.40
C SER A 44 3.72 6.72 -3.88
N SER A 45 3.98 6.41 -2.62
CA SER A 45 3.39 5.29 -1.89
C SER A 45 2.29 5.77 -0.95
N LEU A 46 1.39 4.88 -0.59
CA LEU A 46 0.31 5.13 0.36
C LEU A 46 0.64 4.46 1.69
N LEU A 47 0.62 5.22 2.78
CA LEU A 47 0.72 4.69 4.14
C LEU A 47 -0.63 4.89 4.83
N PHE A 48 -1.25 3.80 5.23
CA PHE A 48 -2.43 3.79 6.12
C PHE A 48 -2.02 3.38 7.52
N THR A 49 -2.56 4.03 8.54
CA THR A 49 -2.22 3.71 9.94
C THR A 49 -3.44 3.47 10.82
N LYS A 50 -3.32 2.50 11.74
CA LYS A 50 -4.31 2.20 12.79
C LYS A 50 -3.58 1.76 14.05
N LYS A 51 -3.52 2.61 15.08
CA LYS A 51 -2.86 2.33 16.37
C LYS A 51 -1.40 1.83 16.16
N LYS A 52 -1.10 0.57 16.51
CA LYS A 52 0.22 -0.07 16.39
C LYS A 52 0.45 -0.79 15.05
N LYS A 53 -0.49 -0.65 14.10
CA LYS A 53 -0.40 -1.22 12.76
C LYS A 53 -0.34 -0.13 11.71
N GLY A 54 0.38 -0.43 10.64
CA GLY A 54 0.41 0.33 9.42
C GLY A 54 0.33 -0.59 8.20
N LEU A 55 -0.10 -0.04 7.09
CA LEU A 55 -0.06 -0.68 5.79
C LEU A 55 0.59 0.28 4.81
N LEU A 56 1.65 -0.19 4.18
CA LEU A 56 2.31 0.51 3.09
C LEU A 56 1.92 -0.15 1.77
N ILE A 57 1.36 0.64 0.86
CA ILE A 57 1.03 0.23 -0.51
C ILE A 57 1.90 1.01 -1.48
N PHE A 58 2.60 0.32 -2.37
CA PHE A 58 3.45 0.96 -3.38
C PHE A 58 3.50 0.14 -4.66
N ASN A 59 3.76 0.82 -5.77
CA ASN A 59 4.05 0.15 -7.03
C ASN A 59 5.56 0.08 -7.25
N ASN A 60 6.05 -1.07 -7.71
CA ASN A 60 7.42 -1.27 -8.17
C ASN A 60 7.40 -2.27 -9.33
N SER A 61 7.92 -1.87 -10.49
CA SER A 61 8.09 -2.75 -11.65
C SER A 61 6.79 -3.48 -12.02
N TYR A 62 5.69 -2.74 -12.13
CA TYR A 62 4.34 -3.24 -12.44
C TYR A 62 3.69 -4.12 -11.36
N LYS A 63 4.30 -4.20 -10.17
CA LYS A 63 3.77 -4.93 -9.02
C LYS A 63 3.33 -3.97 -7.93
N ILE A 64 2.06 -4.09 -7.56
CA ILE A 64 1.47 -3.44 -6.41
C ILE A 64 1.78 -4.29 -5.19
N ASN A 65 2.57 -3.74 -4.28
CA ASN A 65 3.03 -4.40 -3.07
C ASN A 65 2.29 -3.85 -1.86
N PHE A 66 1.81 -4.76 -1.00
CA PHE A 66 1.17 -4.45 0.27
C PHE A 66 2.05 -4.95 1.41
N LEU A 67 2.72 -4.04 2.10
CA LEU A 67 3.56 -4.35 3.25
C LEU A 67 2.85 -3.93 4.54
N GLY A 68 2.54 -4.91 5.37
CA GLY A 68 2.10 -4.71 6.74
C GLY A 68 3.25 -4.28 7.62
N ILE A 69 2.99 -3.29 8.46
CA ILE A 69 3.90 -2.77 9.47
C ILE A 69 3.24 -3.03 10.82
N THR A 70 3.90 -3.77 11.71
CA THR A 70 3.42 -3.95 13.08
C THR A 70 4.52 -3.56 14.07
N ILE A 71 4.12 -3.02 15.22
CA ILE A 71 5.03 -2.76 16.34
C ILE A 71 4.80 -3.87 17.37
N ASN A 72 5.84 -4.67 17.65
CA ASN A 72 5.75 -5.72 18.66
C ASN A 72 5.85 -5.16 20.09
N GLU A 73 5.75 -6.04 21.08
CA GLU A 73 5.79 -5.68 22.51
C GLU A 73 7.12 -5.02 22.93
N ASN A 74 8.20 -5.30 22.20
CA ASN A 74 9.53 -4.73 22.41
C ASN A 74 9.78 -3.43 21.62
N ASN A 75 8.72 -2.78 21.14
CA ASN A 75 8.77 -1.60 20.26
C ASN A 75 9.60 -1.78 18.97
N LYS A 76 9.82 -3.02 18.53
CA LYS A 76 10.47 -3.30 17.24
C LYS A 76 9.41 -3.31 16.14
N ARG A 77 9.74 -2.66 15.02
CA ARG A 77 8.92 -2.67 13.81
C ARG A 77 9.17 -3.96 13.05
N ILE A 78 8.09 -4.62 12.64
CA ILE A 78 8.12 -5.83 11.81
C ILE A 78 7.43 -5.47 10.49
N LEU A 79 8.15 -5.70 9.39
CA LEU A 79 7.61 -5.56 8.04
C LEU A 79 7.24 -6.96 7.52
N LYS A 80 6.00 -7.13 7.06
CA LYS A 80 5.53 -8.39 6.48
C LYS A 80 4.79 -8.10 5.18
N LYS A 81 5.15 -8.81 4.12
CA LYS A 81 4.36 -8.79 2.89
C LYS A 81 3.01 -9.46 3.09
N ILE A 82 1.94 -8.72 2.82
CA ILE A 82 0.56 -9.19 2.95
C ILE A 82 0.06 -9.68 1.60
N LEU A 83 0.30 -8.90 0.55
CA LEU A 83 -0.23 -9.16 -0.78
C LEU A 83 0.72 -8.57 -1.84
N GLU A 84 0.78 -9.22 -2.99
CA GLU A 84 1.34 -8.68 -4.23
C GLU A 84 0.30 -8.84 -5.31
N LEU A 85 0.04 -7.77 -6.05
CA LEU A 85 -0.83 -7.79 -7.22
C LEU A 85 -0.09 -7.28 -8.44
N THR A 86 -0.45 -7.79 -9.60
CA THR A 86 -0.13 -7.18 -10.90
C THR A 86 -1.37 -6.50 -11.47
N TYR A 87 -1.19 -5.42 -12.21
CA TYR A 87 -2.28 -4.67 -12.85
C TYR A 87 -2.04 -4.51 -14.35
N ASP A 88 -2.96 -5.00 -15.17
CA ASP A 88 -2.86 -5.00 -16.64
C ASP A 88 -3.56 -3.79 -17.30
N LYS A 89 -3.83 -2.72 -16.52
CA LYS A 89 -4.67 -1.56 -16.90
C LYS A 89 -6.17 -1.80 -16.87
N LYS A 90 -6.63 -3.02 -16.59
CA LYS A 90 -8.06 -3.34 -16.50
C LYS A 90 -8.42 -4.14 -15.26
N PHE A 91 -7.59 -5.09 -14.88
CA PHE A 91 -7.82 -6.04 -13.82
C PHE A 91 -6.58 -6.21 -12.93
N TYR A 92 -6.82 -6.70 -11.72
CA TYR A 92 -5.78 -7.05 -10.76
C TYR A 92 -5.64 -8.57 -10.72
N TYR A 93 -4.41 -9.03 -10.53
CA TYR A 93 -4.11 -10.46 -10.44
C TYR A 93 -3.16 -10.73 -9.28
N ASP A 94 -3.36 -11.85 -8.59
CA ASP A 94 -2.40 -12.34 -7.59
C ASP A 94 -1.18 -13.02 -8.24
N ASN A 95 -0.27 -13.53 -7.42
CA ASN A 95 0.92 -14.25 -7.87
C ASN A 95 0.63 -15.61 -8.55
N THR A 96 -0.60 -16.12 -8.45
CA THR A 96 -1.07 -17.31 -9.15
C THR A 96 -1.82 -16.98 -10.44
N HIS A 97 -1.86 -15.71 -10.83
CA HIS A 97 -2.58 -15.17 -11.99
C HIS A 97 -4.11 -15.32 -11.90
N ASN A 98 -4.64 -15.46 -10.67
CA ASN A 98 -6.07 -15.39 -10.46
C ASN A 98 -6.50 -13.93 -10.39
N ARG A 99 -7.62 -13.61 -11.05
CA ARG A 99 -8.19 -12.26 -11.01
C ARG A 99 -8.65 -11.96 -9.59
N ILE A 100 -8.26 -10.79 -9.10
CA ILE A 100 -8.62 -10.27 -7.79
C ILE A 100 -9.54 -9.06 -7.97
N ASP A 101 -10.64 -9.03 -7.23
CA ASP A 101 -11.45 -7.84 -7.09
C ASP A 101 -10.78 -6.88 -6.08
N ALA A 102 -10.54 -5.64 -6.50
CA ALA A 102 -9.84 -4.67 -5.67
C ALA A 102 -10.63 -4.28 -4.41
N ILE A 103 -11.97 -4.31 -4.45
CA ILE A 103 -12.82 -4.02 -3.30
C ILE A 103 -12.76 -5.19 -2.31
N GLU A 104 -12.84 -6.44 -2.79
CA GLU A 104 -12.69 -7.61 -1.91
C GLU A 104 -11.31 -7.66 -1.24
N ALA A 105 -10.24 -7.41 -2.01
CA ALA A 105 -8.90 -7.31 -1.47
C ALA A 105 -8.79 -6.18 -0.43
N SER A 106 -9.38 -5.01 -0.71
CA SER A 106 -9.40 -3.88 0.23
C SER A 106 -10.16 -4.20 1.51
N ALA A 107 -11.28 -4.93 1.43
CA ALA A 107 -12.04 -5.38 2.59
C ALA A 107 -11.24 -6.36 3.47
N ALA A 108 -10.52 -7.30 2.85
CA ALA A 108 -9.64 -8.22 3.57
C ALA A 108 -8.49 -7.47 4.28
N ILE A 109 -7.88 -6.51 3.59
CA ILE A 109 -6.83 -5.63 4.14
C ILE A 109 -7.35 -4.78 5.29
N LYS A 110 -8.54 -4.19 5.15
CA LYS A 110 -9.22 -3.44 6.21
C LYS A 110 -9.37 -4.31 7.47
N SER A 111 -9.89 -5.53 7.32
CA SER A 111 -10.02 -6.46 8.45
C SER A 111 -8.67 -6.77 9.11
N TRP A 112 -7.60 -6.93 8.33
CA TRP A 112 -6.25 -7.14 8.86
C TRP A 112 -5.72 -5.93 9.66
N LEU A 113 -5.98 -4.71 9.18
CA LEU A 113 -5.60 -3.46 9.85
C LEU A 113 -6.39 -3.20 11.14
N GLU A 114 -7.64 -3.67 11.22
CA GLU A 114 -8.52 -3.49 12.39
C GLU A 114 -8.26 -4.47 13.53
N LYS A 115 -7.83 -5.70 13.20
CA LYS A 115 -7.38 -6.70 14.18
C LYS A 115 -6.14 -6.24 14.92
#